data_AF-A0A7V7QJG7-F1
#
_entry.id   AF-A0A7V7QJG7-F1
#
_cell.length_a   1.000
_cell.length_b   1.000
_cell.length_c   1.000
_cell.angle_alpha   90.00
_cell.angle_beta   90.00
_cell.angle_gamma   90.00
#
_symmetry.space_group_name_H-M   'P 1'
#
loop_
_entity.id
_entity.type
_entity.pdbx_description
1 polymer ?
#
loop_
_entity_poly.entity_id
_entity_poly.type
_entity_poly.pdbx_seq_one_letter_code
_entity_poly.pdbx_strand_id
1 'polypeptide(L)'
;MNDFFNGNDIDTLLVRGFVHDIAYRPIINAIVILDKIIVEFNEELQEEESYCVYLAHTLTNELGEFCFYITDKLSGYKIKVFDNYHES
;
A
#
# COMPACT_ATOMS: atom_id res chain seq x y z
N MET A 1 -11.74 -14.74 -38.05
CA MET A 1 -10.42 -14.15 -37.73
C MET A 1 -10.30 -14.23 -36.22
N ASN A 2 -9.50 -15.18 -35.76
CA ASN A 2 -9.36 -15.52 -34.35
C ASN A 2 -8.33 -14.59 -33.73
N ASP A 3 -8.76 -13.61 -32.94
CA ASP A 3 -7.89 -12.94 -31.99
C ASP A 3 -8.19 -13.52 -30.61
N PHE A 4 -7.34 -14.49 -30.25
CA PHE A 4 -7.20 -14.98 -28.89
C PHE A 4 -6.74 -13.82 -28.02
N PHE A 5 -7.64 -13.22 -27.24
CA PHE A 5 -7.26 -12.46 -26.05
C PHE A 5 -6.77 -13.45 -24.99
N ASN A 6 -5.52 -13.89 -25.16
CA ASN A 6 -4.79 -14.59 -24.11
C ASN A 6 -4.09 -13.53 -23.27
N GLY A 7 -4.87 -12.83 -22.44
CA GLY A 7 -4.38 -11.89 -21.46
C GLY A 7 -5.05 -12.24 -20.15
N ASN A 8 -4.30 -12.82 -19.20
CA ASN A 8 -4.75 -12.93 -17.82
C ASN A 8 -5.01 -11.50 -17.33
N ASP A 9 -6.26 -11.04 -17.39
CA ASP A 9 -6.72 -9.82 -16.72
C ASP A 9 -6.57 -10.07 -15.22
N ILE A 10 -5.35 -9.83 -14.71
CA ILE A 10 -5.13 -9.72 -13.29
C ILE A 10 -5.81 -8.42 -12.91
N ASP A 11 -6.98 -8.59 -12.32
CA ASP A 11 -7.93 -7.58 -11.86
C ASP A 11 -7.26 -6.58 -10.89
N THR A 12 -6.47 -5.67 -11.43
CA THR A 12 -5.58 -4.79 -10.67
C THR A 12 -6.38 -3.65 -10.08
N LEU A 13 -6.25 -3.42 -8.77
CA LEU A 13 -6.85 -2.29 -8.08
C LEU A 13 -5.83 -1.17 -7.88
N LEU A 14 -6.27 0.05 -8.12
CA LEU A 14 -5.55 1.27 -7.75
C LEU A 14 -5.91 1.68 -6.32
N VAL A 15 -4.93 1.66 -5.43
CA VAL A 15 -5.01 2.30 -4.12
C VAL A 15 -4.42 3.70 -4.24
N ARG A 16 -5.26 4.72 -4.10
CA ARG A 16 -4.88 6.13 -4.18
C ARG A 16 -5.14 6.80 -2.84
N GLY A 17 -4.20 7.62 -2.38
CA GLY A 17 -4.38 8.42 -1.17
C GLY A 17 -3.61 9.74 -1.23
N PHE A 18 -3.91 10.60 -0.26
CA PHE A 18 -3.27 11.91 -0.13
C PHE A 18 -2.79 12.09 1.31
N VAL A 19 -1.58 12.62 1.47
CA VAL A 19 -0.96 12.94 2.75
C VAL A 19 -0.92 14.45 2.92
N HIS A 20 -1.54 14.93 3.97
CA HIS A 20 -1.55 16.34 4.34
C HIS A 20 -1.17 16.51 5.81
N ASP A 21 -0.59 17.66 6.15
CA ASP A 21 -0.44 18.07 7.54
C ASP A 21 -1.79 18.49 8.15
N ILE A 22 -1.76 18.85 9.44
CA ILE A 22 -2.94 19.33 10.18
C ILE A 22 -3.53 20.63 9.63
N ALA A 23 -2.78 21.38 8.83
CA ALA A 23 -3.20 22.60 8.16
C ALA A 23 -3.69 22.33 6.71
N TYR A 24 -3.88 21.05 6.35
CA TYR A 24 -4.28 20.59 5.01
C TYR A 24 -3.28 20.96 3.90
N ARG A 25 -2.00 21.19 4.23
CA ARG A 25 -0.94 21.40 3.25
C ARG A 25 -0.40 20.04 2.79
N PRO A 26 -0.14 19.84 1.48
CA PRO A 26 0.37 18.58 0.98
C PRO A 26 1.77 18.31 1.54
N ILE A 27 2.00 17.11 2.06
CA ILE A 27 3.34 16.66 2.42
C ILE A 27 4.00 16.11 1.16
N ILE A 28 5.05 16.78 0.70
CA ILE A 28 5.77 16.44 -0.54
C ILE A 28 6.94 15.53 -0.20
N ASN A 29 7.20 14.50 -1.02
CA ASN A 29 8.29 13.54 -0.83
C ASN A 29 8.26 12.75 0.49
N ALA A 30 7.08 12.57 1.09
CA ALA A 30 6.91 11.61 2.17
C ALA A 30 7.07 10.19 1.62
N ILE A 31 7.80 9.34 2.35
CA ILE A 31 7.92 7.92 2.03
C ILE A 31 6.64 7.24 2.46
N VAL A 32 5.95 6.64 1.49
CA VAL A 32 4.77 5.81 1.74
C VAL A 32 5.13 4.37 1.46
N ILE A 33 4.95 3.49 2.43
CA ILE A 33 5.21 2.04 2.32
C ILE A 33 3.89 1.31 2.36
N LEU A 34 3.73 0.35 1.44
CA LEU A 34 2.64 -0.61 1.41
C LEU A 34 3.15 -1.97 1.90
N ASP A 35 2.54 -2.46 2.98
CA ASP A 35 2.70 -3.84 3.45
C ASP A 35 1.40 -4.62 3.24
N LYS A 36 1.52 -5.92 2.97
CA LYS A 36 0.42 -6.89 3.06
C LYS A 36 0.33 -7.45 4.47
N ILE A 37 -0.87 -7.52 5.03
CA ILE A 37 -1.13 -8.17 6.32
C ILE A 37 -1.35 -9.65 6.04
N ILE A 38 -0.55 -10.50 6.67
CA ILE A 38 -0.72 -11.95 6.68
C ILE A 38 -1.26 -12.33 8.06
N VAL A 39 -2.32 -13.13 8.07
CA VAL A 39 -2.89 -13.72 9.28
C VAL A 39 -2.68 -15.22 9.18
N GLU A 40 -1.98 -15.78 10.17
CA GLU A 40 -1.69 -17.20 10.26
C GLU A 40 -2.15 -17.72 11.62
N PHE A 41 -2.69 -18.93 11.64
CA PHE A 41 -3.05 -19.59 12.88
C PHE A 41 -1.82 -20.29 13.46
N ASN A 42 -1.41 -19.90 14.67
CA ASN A 42 -0.35 -20.56 15.41
C ASN A 42 -0.93 -21.78 16.15
N GLU A 43 -0.62 -22.99 15.68
CA GLU A 43 -1.12 -24.24 16.26
C GLU A 43 -0.60 -24.50 17.69
N GLU A 44 0.60 -24.03 18.02
CA GLU A 44 1.22 -24.25 19.34
C GLU A 44 0.54 -23.39 20.41
N LEU A 45 0.26 -22.13 20.08
CA LEU A 45 -0.40 -21.17 20.96
C LEU A 45 -1.94 -21.23 20.87
N GLN A 46 -2.48 -21.90 19.84
CA GLN A 46 -3.91 -21.95 19.53
C GLN A 46 -4.52 -20.55 19.31
N GLU A 47 -3.75 -19.65 18.71
CA GLU A 47 -4.08 -18.24 18.53
C GLU A 47 -3.77 -17.76 17.10
N GLU A 48 -4.44 -16.70 16.65
CA GLU A 48 -4.11 -16.03 15.39
C GLU A 48 -2.97 -15.04 15.59
N GLU A 49 -1.93 -15.14 14.77
CA GLU A 49 -0.87 -14.16 14.68
C GLU A 49 -0.99 -13.38 13.38
N SER A 50 -0.69 -12.07 13.43
CA SER A 50 -0.63 -11.25 12.23
C SER A 50 0.71 -10.55 12.11
N TYR A 51 1.25 -10.56 10.89
CA TYR A 51 2.49 -9.86 10.56
C TYR A 51 2.36 -9.12 9.22
N CYS A 52 3.26 -8.18 9.01
CA CYS A 52 3.27 -7.34 7.80
C CYS A 52 4.44 -7.76 6.90
N VAL A 53 4.14 -8.02 5.63
CA VAL A 53 5.14 -8.27 4.58
C VAL A 53 5.24 -7.05 3.70
N TYR A 54 6.45 -6.49 3.59
CA TYR A 54 6.73 -5.38 2.69
C TYR A 54 6.41 -5.73 1.24
N LEU A 55 5.66 -4.88 0.56
CA LEU A 55 5.38 -5.03 -0.88
C LEU A 55 6.11 -3.97 -1.70
N ALA A 56 5.90 -2.69 -1.39
CA ALA A 56 6.38 -1.59 -2.20
C ALA A 56 6.50 -0.30 -1.37
N HIS A 57 7.21 0.68 -1.93
CA HIS A 57 7.19 2.05 -1.46
C HIS A 57 7.07 3.03 -2.62
N THR A 58 6.63 4.24 -2.31
CA THR A 58 6.60 5.38 -3.23
C THR A 58 6.82 6.67 -2.45
N LEU A 59 7.00 7.77 -3.19
CA LEU A 59 7.03 9.12 -2.63
C LEU A 59 5.73 9.84 -2.98
N THR A 60 5.25 10.69 -2.07
CA THR A 60 4.16 11.60 -2.39
C THR A 60 4.60 12.68 -3.38
N ASN A 61 3.73 13.03 -4.32
CA ASN A 61 4.00 14.09 -5.30
C ASN A 61 3.73 15.51 -4.73
N GLU A 62 3.78 16.54 -5.59
CA GLU A 62 3.53 17.94 -5.22
C GLU A 62 2.13 18.21 -4.63
N LEU A 63 1.17 17.31 -4.86
CA LEU A 63 -0.18 17.35 -4.29
C LEU A 63 -0.31 16.50 -3.03
N GLY A 64 0.78 15.92 -2.52
CA GLY A 64 0.76 14.98 -1.40
C GLY A 64 0.18 13.61 -1.77
N GLU A 65 -0.02 13.34 -3.05
CA GLU A 65 -0.67 12.12 -3.54
C GLU A 65 0.32 10.95 -3.65
N PHE A 66 -0.14 9.75 -3.29
CA PHE A 66 0.52 8.48 -3.56
C PHE A 66 -0.44 7.49 -4.24
N CYS A 67 0.14 6.54 -4.99
CA CYS A 67 -0.58 5.50 -5.70
C CYS A 67 0.14 4.15 -5.56
N PHE A 68 -0.62 3.08 -5.35
CA PHE A 68 -0.17 1.69 -5.46
C PHE A 68 -1.12 0.88 -6.33
N TYR A 69 -0.59 -0.10 -7.03
CA TYR A 69 -1.38 -1.12 -7.70
C TYR A 69 -1.28 -2.43 -6.92
N ILE A 70 -2.43 -3.02 -6.58
CA ILE A 70 -2.52 -4.32 -5.91
C ILE A 70 -3.34 -5.28 -6.76
N THR A 71 -3.02 -6.57 -6.70
CA THR A 71 -3.70 -7.61 -7.48
C THR A 71 -4.63 -8.47 -6.64
N ASP A 72 -4.46 -8.45 -5.31
CA ASP A 72 -5.26 -9.23 -4.37
C ASP A 72 -6.21 -8.32 -3.59
N LYS A 73 -7.51 -8.52 -3.80
CA LYS A 73 -8.58 -7.70 -3.23
C LYS A 73 -9.09 -8.21 -1.88
N LEU A 74 -8.71 -9.42 -1.48
CA LEU A 74 -9.25 -10.10 -0.32
C LEU A 74 -8.36 -9.96 0.92
N SER A 75 -7.08 -9.63 0.71
CA SER A 75 -6.14 -9.42 1.80
C SER A 75 -6.26 -8.05 2.46
N GLY A 76 -5.84 -7.98 3.72
CA GLY A 76 -5.59 -6.73 4.44
C GLY A 76 -4.27 -6.10 4.01
N TYR A 77 -4.21 -4.77 4.03
CA TYR A 77 -3.00 -4.01 3.73
C TYR A 77 -2.77 -2.93 4.77
N LYS A 78 -1.51 -2.58 5.00
CA LYS A 78 -1.09 -1.51 5.89
C LYS A 78 -0.30 -0.47 5.09
N ILE A 79 -0.74 0.78 5.21
CA ILE A 79 -0.02 1.93 4.66
C ILE A 79 0.75 2.58 5.82
N LYS A 80 2.06 2.75 5.66
CA LYS A 80 2.91 3.48 6.60
C LYS A 80 3.42 4.73 5.90
N VAL A 81 3.32 5.88 6.57
CA VAL A 81 3.76 7.17 6.03
C VAL A 81 4.86 7.71 6.92
N PHE A 82 5.99 8.06 6.31
CA PHE A 82 7.12 8.67 6.97
C PHE A 82 7.37 10.02 6.30
N ASP A 83 7.16 11.09 7.05
CA ASP A 83 7.57 12.41 6.63
C ASP A 83 9.09 12.55 6.80
N ASN A 84 9.77 13.01 5.76
CA ASN A 84 11.21 13.28 5.78
C ASN A 84 11.53 14.68 6.31
N TYR A 85 10.53 15.44 6.77
CA TYR A 85 10.76 16.74 7.38
C TYR A 85 11.48 16.59 8.73
N HIS A 86 12.80 16.70 8.70
CA HIS A 86 13.57 16.99 9.91
C HIS A 86 13.35 18.45 10.27
N GLU A 87 12.68 18.73 11.40
CA GLU A 87 12.82 20.04 12.03
C GLU A 87 14.31 20.26 12.36
N SER A 88 14.92 21.22 11.68
CA SER A 88 16.25 21.76 11.96
C SER A 88 16.13 23.09 12.69
#